data_AF-A0A4Q1KX45-F1
#
_entry.id   AF-A0A4Q1KX45-F1
#
_cell.length_a   1.000
_cell.length_b   1.000
_cell.length_c   1.000
_cell.angle_alpha   90.00
_cell.angle_beta   90.00
_cell.angle_gamma   90.00
#
_symmetry.space_group_name_H-M   'P 1'
#
loop_
_entity.id
_entity.type
_entity.pdbx_description
1 polymer ?
#
loop_
_entity_poly.entity_id
_entity_poly.type
_entity_poly.pdbx_seq_one_letter_code
_entity_poly.pdbx_strand_id
1 'polypeptide(L)'
;MKYLKILNTVAIGIPIVLAFLGIFDEGMLMYALVSTMVTGFIQVIVGILFWIKEWKNYLIISYLVGVILFFMGISLTKYDSFWIMPPIFCVFIYHYLFTLKKIKLCLLLSQTG
;
A
#
# COMPACT_ATOMS: atom_id res chain seq x y z
N MET A 1 -10.19 8.50 8.14
CA MET A 1 -10.21 8.18 6.69
C MET A 1 -9.41 9.18 5.86
N LYS A 2 -9.50 10.50 6.11
CA LYS A 2 -8.75 11.52 5.34
C LYS A 2 -7.23 11.35 5.49
N TYR A 3 -6.75 11.16 6.73
CA TYR A 3 -5.33 10.95 7.05
C TYR A 3 -4.74 9.67 6.45
N LEU A 4 -5.49 8.56 6.48
CA LEU A 4 -5.07 7.30 5.84
C LEU A 4 -4.97 7.42 4.32
N LYS A 5 -5.90 8.13 3.68
CA LYS A 5 -5.83 8.41 2.24
C LYS A 5 -4.60 9.26 1.91
N ILE A 6 -4.37 10.34 2.68
CA ILE A 6 -3.21 11.22 2.50
C ILE A 6 -1.92 10.42 2.68
N LEU A 7 -1.83 9.58 3.72
CA LEU A 7 -0.66 8.76 3.98
C LEU A 7 -0.37 7.78 2.84
N ASN A 8 -1.38 7.07 2.33
CA ASN A 8 -1.21 6.18 1.16
C ASN A 8 -0.85 6.96 -0.10
N THR A 9 -1.47 8.11 -0.36
CA THR A 9 -1.15 8.92 -1.55
C THR A 9 0.27 9.46 -1.49
N VAL A 10 0.73 9.90 -0.32
CA VAL A 10 2.11 10.37 -0.11
C VAL A 10 3.09 9.21 -0.22
N ALA A 11 2.77 8.05 0.37
CA ALA A 11 3.61 6.86 0.31
C ALA A 11 3.74 6.31 -1.13
N ILE A 12 2.76 6.49 -2.01
CA ILE A 12 2.89 6.14 -3.44
C ILE A 12 3.57 7.26 -4.23
N GLY A 13 3.21 8.51 -3.94
CA GLY A 13 3.64 9.67 -4.72
C GLY A 13 5.15 9.91 -4.60
N ILE A 14 5.71 9.80 -3.40
CA ILE A 14 7.14 10.07 -3.18
C ILE A 14 8.03 9.09 -3.96
N PRO A 15 7.88 7.75 -3.85
CA PRO A 15 8.72 6.84 -4.61
C PRO A 15 8.59 7.00 -6.12
N ILE A 16 7.37 7.23 -6.64
CA ILE A 16 7.14 7.41 -8.08
C ILE A 16 7.82 8.69 -8.58
N VAL A 17 7.65 9.81 -7.88
CA VAL A 17 8.28 11.09 -8.28
C VAL A 17 9.80 10.97 -8.21
N LEU A 18 10.35 10.36 -7.17
CA LEU A 18 11.79 10.11 -7.06
C LEU A 18 12.31 9.18 -8.15
N ALA A 19 11.56 8.14 -8.51
CA ALA A 19 11.93 7.23 -9.61
C ALA A 19 11.96 7.97 -10.96
N PHE A 20 11.01 8.87 -11.22
CA PHE A 20 11.02 9.73 -12.41
C PHE A 20 12.21 10.70 -12.43
N LEU A 21 12.56 11.28 -11.28
CA LEU A 21 13.75 12.13 -11.15
C LEU A 21 15.05 11.32 -11.33
N GLY A 22 15.00 10.02 -11.02
CA GLY A 22 16.05 9.04 -11.30
C GLY A 22 16.50 8.94 -12.75
N ILE A 23 15.66 9.39 -13.70
CA ILE A 23 16.01 9.45 -15.13
C ILE A 23 17.06 10.55 -15.40
N PHE A 24 17.07 11.61 -14.59
CA PHE A 24 17.97 12.75 -14.75
C PHE A 24 19.19 12.68 -13.83
N ASP A 25 19.06 11.99 -12.70
CA ASP A 25 20.12 11.80 -11.70
C ASP A 25 20.02 10.39 -11.12
N GLU A 26 20.99 9.53 -11.42
CA GLU A 26 21.03 8.15 -10.92
C GLU A 26 21.02 8.07 -9.39
N GLY A 27 21.50 9.11 -8.68
CA GLY A 27 21.42 9.21 -7.23
C GLY A 27 19.96 9.22 -6.71
N MET A 28 19.03 9.77 -7.51
CA MET A 28 17.60 9.81 -7.17
C MET A 28 16.94 8.43 -7.24
N LEU A 29 17.49 7.48 -8.02
CA LEU A 29 17.03 6.09 -8.01
C LEU A 29 17.27 5.45 -6.64
N MET A 30 18.42 5.71 -6.02
CA MET A 30 18.70 5.19 -4.66
C MET A 30 17.70 5.74 -3.64
N TYR A 31 17.37 7.04 -3.72
CA TYR A 31 16.34 7.64 -2.88
C TYR A 31 14.93 7.07 -3.17
N ALA A 32 14.61 6.76 -4.42
CA ALA A 32 13.34 6.13 -4.80
C ALA A 32 13.21 4.72 -4.22
N LEU A 33 14.29 3.93 -4.25
CA LEU A 33 14.32 2.58 -3.65
C LEU A 33 14.14 2.65 -2.13
N VAL A 34 14.87 3.52 -1.44
CA VAL A 34 14.71 3.71 0.01
C VAL A 34 13.30 4.16 0.35
N SER A 35 12.73 5.11 -0.40
CA SER A 35 11.35 5.56 -0.23
C SER A 35 10.33 4.44 -0.45
N THR A 36 10.59 3.54 -1.40
CA THR A 36 9.76 2.35 -1.66
C THR A 36 9.78 1.38 -0.47
N MET A 37 10.93 1.16 0.17
CA MET A 37 11.03 0.32 1.38
C MET A 37 10.26 0.94 2.55
N VAL A 38 10.40 2.26 2.76
CA VAL A 38 9.64 3.00 3.78
C VAL A 38 8.14 2.90 3.53
N THR A 39 7.72 2.99 2.27
CA THR A 39 6.33 2.83 1.87
C THR A 39 5.80 1.43 2.17
N GLY A 40 6.54 0.38 1.82
CA GLY A 40 6.21 -1.01 2.17
C GLY A 40 6.10 -1.21 3.69
N PHE A 41 6.94 -0.54 4.48
CA PHE A 41 6.87 -0.63 5.94
C PHE A 41 5.61 0.05 6.50
N ILE A 42 5.27 1.25 6.02
CA ILE A 42 4.02 1.94 6.38
C ILE A 42 2.81 1.06 6.02
N GLN A 43 2.86 0.38 4.87
CA GLN A 43 1.83 -0.55 4.43
C GLN A 43 1.63 -1.74 5.39
N VAL A 44 2.70 -2.30 5.97
CA VAL A 44 2.60 -3.33 7.01
C VAL A 44 1.89 -2.79 8.25
N ILE A 45 2.30 -1.62 8.74
CA ILE A 45 1.69 -1.00 9.93
C ILE A 45 0.21 -0.73 9.69
N VAL A 46 -0.15 -0.13 8.55
CA VAL A 46 -1.54 0.14 8.17
C VAL A 46 -2.33 -1.16 8.05
N GLY A 47 -1.75 -2.19 7.43
CA GLY A 47 -2.34 -3.52 7.32
C GLY A 47 -2.66 -4.13 8.68
N ILE A 48 -1.71 -4.08 9.63
CA ILE A 48 -1.90 -4.58 11.00
C ILE A 48 -2.99 -3.79 11.74
N LEU A 49 -2.97 -2.46 11.66
CA LEU A 49 -3.99 -1.62 12.28
C LEU A 49 -5.39 -1.91 11.73
N PHE A 50 -5.50 -2.15 10.43
CA PHE A 50 -6.75 -2.55 9.79
C PHE A 50 -7.17 -3.95 10.19
N TRP A 51 -6.22 -4.88 10.28
CA TRP A 51 -6.50 -6.24 10.70
C TRP A 51 -7.09 -6.24 12.10
N ILE A 52 -6.47 -5.54 13.07
CA ILE A 52 -6.96 -5.38 14.46
C ILE A 52 -8.41 -4.86 14.50
N LYS A 53 -8.78 -3.96 13.58
CA LYS A 53 -10.11 -3.35 13.57
C LYS A 53 -11.18 -4.20 12.88
N GLU A 54 -10.81 -4.95 11.85
CA GLU A 54 -11.71 -5.84 11.09
C GLU A 54 -11.08 -7.23 10.89
N TRP A 55 -10.94 -7.98 11.99
CA TRP A 55 -10.29 -9.30 12.05
C TRP A 55 -10.84 -10.34 11.07
N LYS A 56 -12.08 -10.19 10.61
CA LYS A 56 -12.79 -11.20 9.81
C LYS A 56 -12.60 -11.06 8.29
N ASN A 57 -11.81 -10.08 7.85
CA ASN A 57 -11.71 -9.75 6.44
C ASN A 57 -10.49 -10.40 5.78
N TYR A 58 -10.72 -11.52 5.09
CA TYR A 58 -9.68 -12.30 4.40
C TYR A 58 -8.85 -11.46 3.39
N LEU A 59 -9.42 -10.37 2.87
CA LEU A 59 -8.73 -9.47 1.94
C LEU A 59 -7.66 -8.59 2.60
N ILE A 60 -7.79 -8.28 3.90
CA ILE A 60 -6.75 -7.58 4.65
C ILE A 60 -5.57 -8.52 4.92
N ILE A 61 -5.88 -9.80 5.19
CA ILE A 61 -4.86 -10.84 5.39
C ILE A 61 -4.11 -11.10 4.09
N SER A 62 -4.79 -11.27 2.94
CA SER A 62 -4.12 -11.46 1.65
C SER A 62 -3.23 -10.27 1.29
N TYR A 63 -3.63 -9.06 1.64
CA TYR A 63 -2.81 -7.87 1.48
C TYR A 63 -1.53 -7.92 2.36
N LEU A 64 -1.67 -8.22 3.66
CA LEU A 64 -0.53 -8.34 4.56
C LEU A 64 0.45 -9.43 4.10
N VAL A 65 -0.08 -10.57 3.66
CA VAL A 65 0.72 -11.65 3.06
C VAL A 65 1.45 -11.16 1.80
N GLY A 66 0.79 -10.38 0.94
CA GLY A 66 1.42 -9.78 -0.25
C GLY A 66 2.58 -8.85 0.08
N VAL A 67 2.44 -8.01 1.10
CA VAL A 67 3.51 -7.10 1.54
C VAL A 67 4.67 -7.87 2.19
N ILE A 68 4.39 -8.90 2.98
CA ILE A 68 5.42 -9.77 3.56
C ILE A 68 6.16 -10.54 2.46
N LEU A 69 5.44 -11.06 1.47
CA LEU A 69 6.02 -11.72 0.31
C LEU A 69 6.90 -10.77 -0.51
N PHE A 70 6.55 -9.49 -0.61
CA PHE A 70 7.40 -8.48 -1.24
C PHE A 70 8.73 -8.31 -0.47
N PHE A 71 8.71 -8.17 0.86
CA PHE A 71 9.93 -8.06 1.65
C PHE A 71 10.79 -9.33 1.59
N MET A 72 10.15 -10.51 1.57
CA MET A 72 10.83 -11.79 1.35
C MET A 72 11.42 -11.88 -0.06
N GLY A 73 10.69 -11.43 -1.08
CA GLY A 73 11.10 -11.44 -2.48
C GLY A 73 12.30 -10.54 -2.75
N ILE A 74 12.33 -9.34 -2.19
CA ILE A 74 13.51 -8.46 -2.23
C ILE A 74 14.71 -9.10 -1.54
N SER A 75 14.50 -9.83 -0.44
CA SER A 75 15.60 -10.47 0.29
C SER A 75 16.18 -11.70 -0.43
N LEU A 76 15.38 -12.38 -1.26
CA LEU A 76 15.74 -13.61 -1.94
C LEU A 76 16.13 -13.43 -3.41
N THR A 77 15.76 -12.30 -4.03
CA THR A 77 15.93 -12.08 -5.47
C THR A 77 16.62 -10.75 -5.76
N LYS A 78 17.47 -10.72 -6.79
CA LYS A 78 18.08 -9.49 -7.33
C LYS A 78 17.30 -8.91 -8.51
N TYR A 79 16.05 -9.30 -8.68
CA TYR A 79 15.25 -8.87 -9.82
C TYR A 79 14.65 -7.48 -9.55
N ASP A 80 15.07 -6.49 -10.34
CA ASP A 80 14.64 -5.10 -10.17
C ASP A 80 13.13 -4.89 -10.37
N SER A 81 12.45 -5.81 -11.07
CA SER A 81 11.00 -5.76 -11.28
C SER A 81 10.17 -5.88 -10.00
N PHE A 82 10.73 -6.45 -8.91
CA PHE A 82 9.99 -6.58 -7.64
C PHE A 82 9.71 -5.23 -6.97
N TRP A 83 10.50 -4.20 -7.26
CA TRP A 83 10.36 -2.86 -6.67
C TRP A 83 9.07 -2.14 -7.07
N ILE A 84 8.37 -2.60 -8.11
CA ILE A 84 7.06 -2.08 -8.53
C ILE A 84 5.89 -2.64 -7.71
N MET A 85 6.07 -3.74 -6.97
CA MET A 85 4.98 -4.36 -6.21
C MET A 85 4.37 -3.47 -5.11
N PRO A 86 5.14 -2.71 -4.29
CA PRO A 86 4.56 -1.93 -3.20
C PRO A 86 3.59 -0.84 -3.67
N PRO A 87 3.91 -0.03 -4.71
CA PRO A 87 2.94 0.89 -5.30
C PRO A 87 1.65 0.20 -5.76
N ILE A 88 1.75 -0.98 -6.40
CA ILE A 88 0.59 -1.75 -6.88
C ILE A 88 -0.29 -2.20 -5.71
N PHE A 89 0.29 -2.77 -4.65
CA PHE A 89 -0.47 -3.18 -3.47
C PHE A 89 -1.16 -2.01 -2.77
N CYS A 90 -0.53 -0.83 -2.81
CA CYS A 90 -1.08 0.41 -2.26
C CYS A 90 -2.36 0.84 -3.00
N VAL A 91 -2.34 0.78 -4.34
CA VAL A 91 -3.50 1.08 -5.19
C VAL A 91 -4.61 0.06 -4.97
N PHE A 92 -4.26 -1.23 -4.87
CA PHE A 92 -5.23 -2.30 -4.58
C PHE A 92 -5.96 -2.07 -3.26
N ILE A 93 -5.23 -1.77 -2.18
CA ILE A 93 -5.85 -1.49 -0.87
C ILE A 93 -6.69 -0.21 -0.91
N TYR A 94 -6.25 0.83 -1.61
CA TYR A 94 -7.01 2.06 -1.73
C TYR A 94 -8.37 1.82 -2.39
N HIS A 95 -8.38 1.06 -3.49
CA HIS A 95 -9.61 0.69 -4.18
C HIS A 95 -10.53 -0.16 -3.29
N TYR A 96 -9.96 -1.14 -2.60
CA TYR A 96 -10.72 -2.03 -1.72
C TYR A 96 -11.34 -1.29 -0.52
N LEU A 97 -10.57 -0.43 0.16
CA LEU A 97 -11.06 0.39 1.26
C LEU A 97 -12.18 1.35 0.83
N PHE A 98 -12.13 1.83 -0.41
CA PHE A 98 -13.19 2.64 -0.98
C PHE A 98 -14.49 1.85 -1.17
N THR A 99 -14.39 0.62 -1.68
CA THR A 99 -15.53 -0.28 -1.90
C THR A 99 -16.17 -0.74 -0.58
N LEU A 100 -15.37 -1.11 0.42
CA LEU A 100 -15.89 -1.47 1.75
C LEU A 100 -16.67 -0.34 2.41
N LYS A 101 -16.18 0.90 2.30
CA LYS A 101 -16.86 2.06 2.86
C LYS A 101 -18.21 2.32 2.18
N LYS A 102 -18.28 2.10 0.86
CA LYS A 102 -19.53 2.23 0.09
C LYS A 102 -20.57 1.19 0.52
N ILE A 103 -20.16 -0.06 0.71
CA ILE A 103 -21.05 -1.15 1.16
C ILE A 103 -21.57 -0.91 2.58
N LYS A 104 -20.69 -0.52 3.53
CA LYS A 104 -21.08 -0.26 4.92
C LYS A 104 -22.05 0.92 5.05
N LEU A 105 -21.87 1.97 4.24
CA LEU A 105 -22.80 3.09 4.16
C LEU A 105 -24.16 2.68 3.55
N CYS A 106 -24.14 1.84 2.52
CA CYS A 106 -25.36 1.35 1.87
C CYS A 106 -26.18 0.45 2.81
N LEU A 107 -25.53 -0.40 3.60
CA LEU A 107 -26.17 -1.26 4.61
C LEU A 107 -26.78 -0.43 5.76
N LEU A 108 -26.11 0.63 6.20
CA LEU A 108 -26.65 1.53 7.24
C LEU A 108 -27.88 2.31 6.74
N LEU A 109 -27.89 2.73 5.48
CA LEU A 109 -29.04 3.39 4.84
C LEU A 109 -30.20 2.41 4.57
N SER A 110 -29.90 1.12 4.36
CA SER A 110 -30.91 0.06 4.19
C SER A 110 -31.59 -0.36 5.50
N GLN A 111 -30.99 -0.09 6.67
CA GLN A 111 -31.60 -0.41 7.97
C GLN A 111 -32.33 0.78 8.61
N THR A 112 -32.36 1.92 7.93
CA THR A 112 -33.00 3.16 8.42
C THR A 112 -34.20 3.61 7.58
N GLY A 113 -34.66 2.77 6.65
CA GLY A 113 -35.93 2.92 5.92
C GLY A 113 -36.87 1.77 6.24
#